data_AF-A0A955GFW4-F1
#
_entry.id   AF-A0A955GFW4-F1
#
_cell.length_a   1.000
_cell.length_b   1.000
_cell.length_c   1.000
_cell.angle_alpha   90.00
_cell.angle_beta   90.00
_cell.angle_gamma   90.00
#
_symmetry.space_group_name_H-M   'P 1'
#
loop_
_entity.id
_entity.type
_entity.pdbx_description
1 polymer ?
#
loop_
_entity_poly.entity_id
_entity_poly.type
_entity_poly.pdbx_seq_one_letter_code
_entity_poly.pdbx_strand_id
1 'polypeptide(L)'
;MGSLILPVLVLMGFPIFLLFFFRTNLGVVFLSACGGLVLLNTLDPTVVTTAGAIIPSEGEAYVRLLVVLLSMIFAAMMFRGATKHSHLLLHFMISLLLGVMLLTIIPSSTGISWIMEITKNKIWQNVSDFETLIIAAGMSLSFLAILFGQRKHDVGKHK
;
A
#
# COMPACT_ATOMS: atom_id res chain seq x y z
N MET A 1 9.73 -2.02 -23.25
CA MET A 1 10.20 -2.80 -22.09
C MET A 1 10.71 -1.93 -20.94
N GLY A 2 11.43 -0.82 -21.19
CA GLY A 2 11.88 0.09 -20.11
C GLY A 2 10.77 0.84 -19.36
N SER A 3 9.62 1.10 -19.99
CA SER A 3 8.49 1.84 -19.40
C SER A 3 7.82 1.11 -18.22
N LEU A 4 7.74 -0.22 -18.26
CA LEU A 4 7.06 -1.04 -17.25
C LEU A 4 7.87 -1.22 -15.95
N ILE A 5 9.19 -1.05 -16.03
CA ILE A 5 10.08 -1.25 -14.88
C ILE A 5 9.84 -0.16 -13.84
N LEU A 6 9.60 1.09 -14.28
CA LEU A 6 9.41 2.22 -13.38
C LEU A 6 8.16 2.06 -12.47
N PRO A 7 6.95 1.76 -12.98
CA PRO A 7 5.78 1.49 -12.14
C PRO A 7 5.98 0.32 -11.17
N VAL A 8 6.56 -0.78 -11.65
CA VAL A 8 6.81 -1.95 -10.80
C VAL A 8 7.78 -1.59 -9.68
N LEU A 9 8.88 -0.91 -10.00
CA LEU A 9 9.89 -0.51 -9.02
C LEU A 9 9.32 0.48 -8.01
N VAL A 10 8.53 1.46 -8.44
CA VAL A 10 7.89 2.42 -7.54
C VAL A 10 6.85 1.72 -6.65
N LEU A 11 5.91 0.96 -7.23
CA LEU A 11 4.76 0.41 -6.49
C LEU A 11 5.11 -0.81 -5.63
N MET A 12 6.03 -1.69 -6.08
CA MET A 12 6.53 -2.78 -5.24
C MET A 12 7.68 -2.36 -4.35
N GLY A 13 8.57 -1.48 -4.83
CA GLY A 13 9.72 -1.04 -4.06
C GLY A 13 9.34 -0.14 -2.89
N PHE A 14 8.26 0.63 -3.00
CA PHE A 14 7.83 1.53 -1.93
C PHE A 14 7.42 0.82 -0.63
N PRO A 15 6.53 -0.21 -0.63
CA PRO A 15 6.26 -1.03 0.56
C PRO A 15 7.51 -1.65 1.18
N ILE A 16 8.43 -2.14 0.34
CA ILE A 16 9.69 -2.75 0.78
C ILE A 16 10.58 -1.69 1.44
N PHE A 17 10.68 -0.51 0.84
CA PHE A 17 11.40 0.63 1.40
C PHE A 17 10.83 1.02 2.77
N LEU A 18 9.49 1.08 2.91
CA LEU A 18 8.85 1.37 4.19
C LEU A 18 9.20 0.33 5.27
N LEU A 19 9.22 -0.96 4.91
CA LEU A 19 9.61 -2.02 5.83
C LEU A 19 11.04 -1.85 6.35
N PHE A 20 12.02 -1.66 5.46
CA PHE A 20 13.42 -1.60 5.85
C PHE A 20 13.80 -0.27 6.53
N PHE A 21 13.28 0.85 6.04
CA PHE A 21 13.64 2.17 6.53
C PHE A 21 12.94 2.53 7.84
N PHE A 22 11.62 2.30 7.93
CA PHE A 22 10.84 2.63 9.13
C PHE A 22 10.77 1.48 10.14
N ARG A 23 11.11 0.23 9.77
CA ARG A 23 10.91 -0.96 10.62
C ARG A 23 9.49 -0.98 11.19
N THR A 24 8.53 -0.70 10.32
CA THR A 24 7.12 -0.53 10.67
C THR A 24 6.34 -1.82 10.49
N ASN A 25 5.23 -1.97 11.22
CA ASN A 25 4.37 -3.14 11.08
C ASN A 25 3.63 -3.06 9.73
N LEU A 26 4.12 -3.81 8.75
CA LEU A 26 3.51 -3.82 7.41
C LEU A 26 2.06 -4.26 7.39
N GLY A 27 1.57 -5.00 8.39
CA GLY A 27 0.14 -5.29 8.50
C GLY A 27 -0.67 -4.02 8.68
N VAL A 28 -0.19 -3.08 9.51
CA VAL A 28 -0.85 -1.78 9.70
C VAL A 28 -0.74 -0.93 8.45
N VAL A 29 0.41 -0.94 7.77
CA VAL A 29 0.60 -0.21 6.50
C VAL A 29 -0.33 -0.76 5.41
N PHE A 30 -0.49 -2.08 5.31
CA PHE A 30 -1.43 -2.70 4.38
C PHE A 30 -2.86 -2.26 4.66
N LEU A 31 -3.32 -2.36 5.91
CA LEU A 31 -4.66 -1.91 6.30
C LEU A 31 -4.87 -0.42 6.04
N SER A 32 -3.82 0.39 6.23
CA SER A 32 -3.85 1.82 5.93
C SER A 32 -3.91 2.11 4.43
N ALA A 33 -3.28 1.28 3.59
CA ALA A 33 -3.41 1.37 2.14
C ALA A 33 -4.86 1.04 1.71
N CYS A 34 -5.46 -0.02 2.27
CA CYS A 34 -6.88 -0.32 2.05
C CYS A 34 -7.78 0.82 2.53
N GLY A 35 -7.52 1.38 3.72
CA GLY A 35 -8.24 2.55 4.22
C GLY A 35 -8.08 3.79 3.33
N GLY A 36 -6.88 4.01 2.78
CA GLY A 36 -6.61 5.07 1.80
C GLY A 36 -7.38 4.88 0.50
N LEU A 37 -7.53 3.65 0.03
CA LEU A 37 -8.37 3.32 -1.14
C LEU A 37 -9.86 3.51 -0.86
N VAL A 38 -10.34 3.17 0.34
CA VAL A 38 -11.73 3.47 0.73
C VAL A 38 -11.95 4.98 0.82
N LEU A 39 -11.01 5.71 1.42
CA LEU A 39 -11.05 7.17 1.47
C LEU A 39 -11.09 7.77 0.06
N LEU A 40 -10.25 7.26 -0.84
CA LEU A 40 -10.24 7.69 -2.23
C LEU A 40 -11.60 7.53 -2.92
N ASN A 41 -12.28 6.40 -2.71
CA ASN A 41 -13.60 6.13 -3.28
C ASN A 41 -14.75 6.90 -2.63
N THR A 42 -14.52 7.52 -1.46
CA THR A 42 -15.53 8.29 -0.72
C THR A 42 -15.33 9.80 -0.84
N LEU A 43 -14.18 10.25 -1.33
CA LEU A 43 -13.92 11.66 -1.59
C LEU A 43 -14.83 12.18 -2.72
N ASP A 44 -15.41 13.36 -2.50
CA ASP A 44 -16.17 14.07 -3.52
C ASP A 44 -15.24 14.40 -4.71
N PRO A 45 -15.63 14.06 -5.96
CA PRO A 45 -14.87 14.41 -7.16
C PRO A 45 -14.50 15.90 -7.24
N THR A 46 -15.34 16.79 -6.69
CA THR A 46 -15.11 18.24 -6.62
C THR A 46 -13.87 18.59 -5.80
N VAL A 47 -13.63 17.87 -4.69
CA VAL A 47 -12.45 18.06 -3.84
C VAL A 47 -11.19 17.60 -4.56
N VAL A 48 -11.26 16.44 -5.22
CA VAL A 48 -10.12 15.86 -5.95
C VAL A 48 -9.73 16.74 -7.14
N THR A 49 -10.70 17.23 -7.90
CA THR A 49 -10.48 18.15 -9.03
C THR A 49 -9.92 19.50 -8.58
N THR A 50 -10.44 20.06 -7.49
CA THR A 50 -9.93 21.33 -6.93
C THR A 50 -8.49 21.19 -6.44
N ALA A 51 -8.17 20.10 -5.72
CA ALA A 51 -6.81 19.81 -5.28
C ALA A 51 -5.87 19.52 -6.47
N GLY A 52 -6.39 18.86 -7.51
CA GLY A 52 -5.66 18.51 -8.72
C GLY A 52 -5.39 19.71 -9.63
N ALA A 53 -6.16 20.79 -9.54
CA ALA A 53 -6.00 21.98 -10.38
C ALA A 53 -4.63 22.68 -10.21
N ILE A 54 -3.92 22.38 -9.12
CA ILE A 54 -2.58 22.93 -8.83
C ILE A 54 -1.51 22.29 -9.74
N ILE A 55 -1.73 21.06 -10.23
CA ILE A 55 -0.77 20.30 -11.02
C ILE A 55 -1.27 20.17 -12.47
N PRO A 56 -0.52 20.67 -13.48
CA PRO A 56 -0.93 20.58 -14.88
C PRO A 56 -1.05 19.13 -15.39
N SER A 57 -1.94 18.95 -16.37
CA SER A 57 -2.24 17.72 -17.14
C SER A 57 -2.81 16.50 -16.41
N GLU A 58 -2.26 16.09 -15.26
CA GLU A 58 -2.67 14.84 -14.56
C GLU A 58 -2.87 15.05 -13.05
N GLY A 59 -3.16 16.28 -12.61
CA GLY A 59 -3.18 16.63 -11.19
C GLY A 59 -4.17 15.83 -10.34
N GLU A 60 -5.36 15.55 -10.86
CA GLU A 60 -6.33 14.66 -10.19
C GLU A 60 -5.72 13.28 -9.94
N ALA A 61 -5.12 12.67 -10.96
CA ALA A 61 -4.50 11.35 -10.87
C ALA A 61 -3.39 11.29 -9.79
N TYR A 62 -2.58 12.34 -9.71
CA TYR A 62 -1.56 12.48 -8.66
C TYR A 62 -2.14 12.68 -7.27
N VAL A 63 -3.23 13.45 -7.11
CA VAL A 63 -3.91 13.60 -5.82
C VAL A 63 -4.43 12.26 -5.34
N ARG A 64 -5.05 11.47 -6.23
CA ARG A 64 -5.55 10.13 -5.91
C ARG A 64 -4.43 9.19 -5.44
N LEU A 65 -3.30 9.18 -6.15
CA LEU A 65 -2.11 8.43 -5.75
C LEU A 65 -1.59 8.90 -4.39
N LEU A 66 -1.51 10.22 -4.21
CA LEU A 66 -0.97 10.85 -3.01
C LEU A 66 -1.81 10.50 -1.77
N VAL A 67 -3.14 10.46 -1.87
CA VAL A 67 -4.01 10.06 -0.75
C VAL A 67 -3.64 8.66 -0.23
N VAL A 68 -3.42 7.70 -1.12
CA VAL A 68 -3.05 6.32 -0.73
C VAL A 68 -1.63 6.25 -0.19
N LEU A 69 -0.66 6.88 -0.86
CA LEU A 69 0.73 6.88 -0.39
C LEU A 69 0.89 7.60 0.95
N LEU A 70 0.17 8.70 1.14
CA LEU A 70 0.23 9.49 2.35
C LEU A 70 -0.38 8.74 3.53
N SER A 71 -1.50 8.02 3.34
CA SER A 71 -2.04 7.16 4.41
C SER A 71 -1.02 6.10 4.82
N MET A 72 -0.35 5.46 3.85
CA MET A 72 0.70 4.48 4.12
C MET A 72 1.89 5.09 4.88
N ILE A 73 2.35 6.28 4.48
CA ILE A 73 3.45 6.99 5.14
C ILE A 73 3.05 7.34 6.58
N PHE A 74 1.85 7.89 6.80
CA PHE A 74 1.38 8.22 8.13
C PHE A 74 1.32 6.99 9.03
N ALA A 75 0.76 5.88 8.55
CA ALA A 75 0.75 4.62 9.29
C ALA A 75 2.18 4.11 9.55
N ALA A 76 3.06 4.17 8.55
CA ALA A 76 4.45 3.74 8.69
C ALA A 76 5.19 4.56 9.76
N MET A 77 4.99 5.87 9.78
CA MET A 77 5.57 6.80 10.76
C MET A 77 4.99 6.60 12.15
N MET A 78 3.66 6.46 12.28
CA MET A 78 2.98 6.29 13.56
C MET A 78 3.37 4.97 14.26
N PHE A 79 3.58 3.90 13.48
CA PHE A 79 3.94 2.57 13.97
C PHE A 79 5.41 2.21 13.73
N ARG A 80 6.28 3.22 13.64
CA ARG A 80 7.72 3.05 13.43
C ARG A 80 8.35 2.23 14.57
N GLY A 81 9.21 1.28 14.23
CA GLY A 81 9.92 0.45 15.22
C GLY A 81 9.07 -0.63 15.89
N ALA A 82 7.83 -0.85 15.45
CA ALA A 82 6.94 -1.87 16.01
C ALA A 82 7.33 -3.32 15.64
N THR A 83 8.18 -3.53 14.62
CA THR A 83 8.52 -4.89 14.16
C THR A 83 9.72 -5.48 14.85
N LYS A 84 9.55 -6.70 15.38
CA LYS A 84 10.65 -7.56 15.85
C LYS A 84 11.16 -8.44 14.71
N HIS A 85 12.46 -8.70 14.68
CA HIS A 85 13.11 -9.51 13.64
C HIS A 85 12.51 -10.92 13.47
N SER A 86 11.93 -11.48 14.54
CA SER A 86 11.33 -12.82 14.59
C SER A 86 10.14 -13.05 13.66
N HIS A 87 9.54 -12.01 13.07
CA HIS A 87 8.41 -12.13 12.14
C HIS A 87 8.70 -11.54 10.75
N LEU A 88 9.98 -11.45 10.37
CA LEU A 88 10.40 -10.83 9.11
C LEU A 88 9.80 -11.52 7.88
N LEU A 89 9.66 -12.85 7.89
CA LEU A 89 9.01 -13.59 6.80
C LEU A 89 7.54 -13.17 6.60
N LEU A 90 6.80 -13.00 7.70
CA LEU A 90 5.39 -12.59 7.65
C LEU A 90 5.26 -11.17 7.09
N HIS A 91 6.11 -10.25 7.55
CA HIS A 91 6.14 -8.88 7.02
C HIS A 91 6.57 -8.85 5.55
N PHE A 92 7.52 -9.69 5.14
CA PHE A 92 7.93 -9.79 3.74
C PHE A 92 6.78 -10.27 2.84
N MET A 93 6.02 -11.29 3.27
CA MET A 93 4.81 -11.75 2.57
C MET A 93 3.75 -10.65 2.46
N ILE A 94 3.51 -9.91 3.54
CA ILE A 94 2.58 -8.75 3.52
C ILE A 94 3.10 -7.67 2.57
N SER A 95 4.41 -7.40 2.55
CA SER A 95 5.02 -6.42 1.63
C SER A 95 4.79 -6.79 0.18
N LEU A 96 4.93 -8.08 -0.15
CA LEU A 96 4.73 -8.58 -1.50
C LEU A 96 3.26 -8.43 -1.90
N LEU A 97 2.33 -8.85 -1.03
CA LEU A 97 0.90 -8.69 -1.29
C LEU A 97 0.49 -7.23 -1.40
N LEU A 98 1.06 -6.34 -0.58
CA LEU A 98 0.85 -4.90 -0.65
C LEU A 98 1.32 -4.34 -1.99
N GLY A 99 2.54 -4.73 -2.43
CA GLY A 99 3.08 -4.29 -3.71
C GLY A 99 2.24 -4.77 -4.89
N VAL A 100 1.80 -6.04 -4.89
CA VAL A 100 0.92 -6.58 -5.93
C VAL A 100 -0.43 -5.86 -5.92
N MET A 101 -1.03 -5.66 -4.75
CA MET A 101 -2.29 -4.92 -4.61
C MET A 101 -2.17 -3.49 -5.15
N LEU A 102 -1.10 -2.77 -4.84
CA LEU A 102 -0.87 -1.44 -5.39
C LEU A 102 -0.71 -1.50 -6.91
N LEU A 103 -0.02 -2.51 -7.44
CA LEU A 103 0.17 -2.69 -8.88
C LEU A 103 -1.13 -2.96 -9.63
N THR A 104 -2.11 -3.62 -9.01
CA THR A 104 -3.42 -3.89 -9.63
C THR A 104 -4.38 -2.71 -9.49
N ILE A 105 -4.44 -2.07 -8.32
CA ILE A 105 -5.47 -1.07 -8.02
C ILE A 105 -5.07 0.35 -8.44
N ILE A 106 -3.80 0.74 -8.27
CA ILE A 106 -3.35 2.11 -8.54
C ILE A 106 -3.52 2.51 -10.01
N PRO A 107 -3.17 1.68 -11.02
CA PRO A 107 -3.35 2.07 -12.42
C PRO A 107 -4.81 2.44 -12.73
N SER A 108 -5.76 1.58 -12.35
CA SER A 108 -7.19 1.75 -12.64
C SER A 108 -7.84 2.87 -11.84
N SER A 109 -7.39 3.11 -10.60
CA SER A 109 -7.96 4.14 -9.72
C SER A 109 -7.41 5.54 -9.95
N THR A 110 -6.15 5.66 -10.38
CA THR A 110 -5.48 6.96 -10.58
C THR A 110 -5.55 7.45 -12.01
N GLY A 111 -5.42 6.58 -13.01
CA GLY A 111 -5.42 6.97 -14.43
C GLY A 111 -4.13 7.64 -14.93
N ILE A 112 -3.05 7.59 -14.15
CA ILE A 112 -1.75 8.16 -14.51
C ILE A 112 -1.19 7.47 -15.76
N SER A 113 -0.82 8.24 -16.79
CA SER A 113 -0.51 7.70 -18.12
C SER A 113 0.63 6.67 -18.14
N TRP A 114 1.73 6.95 -17.42
CA TRP A 114 2.88 6.05 -17.35
C TRP A 114 2.63 4.79 -16.50
N ILE A 115 1.66 4.83 -15.58
CA ILE A 115 1.22 3.66 -14.82
C ILE A 115 0.23 2.84 -15.66
N MET A 116 -0.67 3.49 -16.39
CA MET A 116 -1.71 2.86 -17.21
C MET A 116 -1.16 1.94 -18.30
N GLU A 117 0.08 2.15 -18.77
CA GLU A 117 0.74 1.26 -19.72
C GLU A 117 0.84 -0.19 -19.20
N ILE A 118 0.89 -0.39 -17.88
CA ILE A 118 0.97 -1.73 -17.29
C ILE A 118 -0.29 -2.56 -17.50
N THR A 119 -1.45 -1.91 -17.61
CA THR A 119 -2.76 -2.58 -17.72
C THR A 119 -2.94 -3.29 -19.06
N LYS A 120 -2.17 -2.90 -20.07
CA LYS A 120 -2.15 -3.52 -21.40
C LYS A 120 -1.41 -4.86 -21.42
N ASN A 121 -0.71 -5.22 -20.35
CA ASN A 121 0.06 -6.45 -20.26
C ASN A 121 -0.84 -7.63 -19.83
N LYS A 122 -0.71 -8.79 -20.51
CA LYS A 122 -1.41 -10.03 -20.16
C LYS A 122 -1.13 -10.48 -18.72
N ILE A 123 0.08 -10.24 -18.22
CA ILE A 123 0.43 -10.57 -16.83
C ILE A 123 -0.42 -9.76 -15.86
N TRP A 124 -0.61 -8.47 -16.13
CA TRP A 124 -1.44 -7.61 -15.29
C TRP A 124 -2.90 -8.06 -15.30
N GLN A 125 -3.45 -8.38 -16.48
CA GLN A 125 -4.82 -8.88 -16.62
C GLN A 125 -5.02 -10.16 -15.80
N ASN A 126 -4.13 -11.15 -15.96
CA ASN A 126 -4.20 -12.39 -15.19
C ASN A 126 -4.13 -12.17 -13.68
N VAL A 127 -3.32 -11.21 -13.21
CA VAL A 127 -3.20 -10.92 -11.77
C VAL A 127 -4.41 -10.13 -11.26
N SER A 128 -4.97 -9.24 -12.09
CA SER A 128 -6.17 -8.46 -11.77
C SER A 128 -7.40 -9.34 -11.53
N ASP A 129 -7.52 -10.48 -12.22
CA ASP A 129 -8.59 -11.45 -11.99
C ASP A 129 -8.58 -12.02 -10.55
N PHE A 130 -7.43 -11.99 -9.88
CA PHE A 130 -7.26 -12.43 -8.50
C PHE A 130 -7.21 -11.29 -7.49
N GLU A 131 -7.54 -10.05 -7.89
CA GLU A 131 -7.43 -8.86 -7.03
C GLU A 131 -8.13 -9.05 -5.68
N THR A 132 -9.37 -9.52 -5.68
CA THR A 132 -10.14 -9.75 -4.44
C THR A 132 -9.47 -10.77 -3.53
N LEU A 133 -8.89 -11.83 -4.10
CA LEU A 133 -8.16 -12.86 -3.36
C LEU A 133 -6.88 -12.29 -2.74
N ILE A 134 -6.14 -11.47 -3.50
CA ILE A 134 -4.91 -10.81 -3.05
C ILE A 134 -5.20 -9.89 -1.88
N ILE A 135 -6.25 -9.05 -1.99
CA ILE A 135 -6.67 -8.15 -0.92
C ILE A 135 -7.10 -8.95 0.32
N ALA A 136 -7.93 -9.99 0.16
CA ALA A 136 -8.41 -10.80 1.27
C ALA A 136 -7.26 -11.54 2.00
N ALA A 137 -6.31 -12.11 1.24
CA ALA A 137 -5.12 -12.75 1.79
C ALA A 137 -4.23 -11.74 2.53
N GLY A 138 -4.02 -10.56 1.93
CA GLY A 138 -3.24 -9.47 2.54
C GLY A 138 -3.88 -8.95 3.82
N MET A 139 -5.20 -8.76 3.85
CA MET A 139 -5.93 -8.39 5.07
C MET A 139 -5.79 -9.46 6.16
N SER A 140 -6.00 -10.73 5.81
CA SER A 140 -5.91 -11.84 6.76
C SER A 140 -4.51 -11.94 7.39
N LEU A 141 -3.46 -11.86 6.57
CA LEU A 141 -2.07 -11.85 7.06
C LEU A 141 -1.74 -10.60 7.87
N SER A 142 -2.31 -9.45 7.50
CA SER A 142 -2.14 -8.20 8.24
C SER A 142 -2.74 -8.27 9.63
N PHE A 143 -3.95 -8.82 9.78
CA PHE A 143 -4.54 -9.08 11.09
C PHE A 143 -3.69 -10.05 11.91
N LEU A 144 -3.22 -11.13 11.29
CA LEU A 144 -2.34 -12.11 11.94
C LEU A 144 -1.04 -11.45 12.46
N ALA A 145 -0.43 -10.57 11.66
CA ALA A 145 0.78 -9.83 12.05
C ALA A 145 0.53 -8.86 13.21
N ILE A 146 -0.64 -8.20 13.24
CA ILE A 146 -1.01 -7.31 14.35
C ILE A 146 -1.26 -8.12 15.63
N LEU A 147 -2.01 -9.22 15.54
CA LEU A 147 -2.31 -10.09 16.69
C LEU A 147 -1.05 -10.67 17.32
N PHE A 148 -0.09 -11.14 16.51
CA PHE A 148 1.19 -11.63 17.02
C PHE A 148 2.09 -10.51 17.56
N GLY A 149 1.96 -9.29 17.04
CA GLY A 149 2.67 -8.12 17.54
C GLY A 149 2.25 -7.68 18.96
N GLN A 150 0.98 -7.84 19.32
CA GLN A 150 0.39 -7.34 20.57
C GLN A 150 0.59 -8.22 21.81
N ARG A 151 1.07 -9.47 21.69
CA ARG A 151 1.23 -10.41 22.83
C ARG A 151 2.32 -10.07 23.87
N LYS A 152 2.77 -8.81 23.96
CA LYS A 152 3.64 -8.34 25.05
C LYS A 152 3.08 -7.05 25.65
N HIS A 153 2.06 -7.15 26.48
CA HIS A 153 1.83 -6.20 27.55
C HIS A 153 1.53 -6.97 28.85
N ASP A 154 2.36 -6.68 29.86
CA ASP A 154 2.23 -6.95 31.29
C ASP A 154 2.07 -8.39 31.81
N VAL A 155 3.21 -9.07 31.97
CA VAL A 155 3.45 -9.86 33.21
C VAL A 155 4.90 -9.68 33.63
N GLY A 156 5.11 -8.88 34.68
CA GLY A 156 6.30 -8.96 35.53
C GLY A 156 7.34 -7.86 35.32
N LYS A 157 7.21 -6.78 36.10
CA LYS A 157 8.32 -6.11 36.81
C LYS A 157 7.77 -5.06 37.78
N HIS A 158 7.10 -5.53 38.82
CA HIS A 158 7.22 -4.88 40.13
C HIS A 158 8.34 -5.62 40.87
N LYS A 159 9.49 -4.96 40.97
CA LYS A 159 10.50 -5.20 42.00
C LYS A 159 10.43 -4.02 42.95
#